data_AF-A0A925H6Q7-F1
#
_entry.id   AF-A0A925H6Q7-F1
#
_cell.length_a   1.000
_cell.length_b   1.000
_cell.length_c   1.000
_cell.angle_alpha   90.00
_cell.angle_beta   90.00
_cell.angle_gamma   90.00
#
_symmetry.space_group_name_H-M   'P 1'
#
loop_
_entity.id
_entity.type
_entity.pdbx_description
1 polymer ?
#
loop_
_entity_poly.entity_id
_entity_poly.type
_entity_poly.pdbx_seq_one_letter_code
_entity_poly.pdbx_strand_id
1 'polypeptide(L)'
;MAQAIAAKRPSSPKPKLRELGIYALPSGSEFIVSTIYHDSCSLYTMHAWETFGTAEYWIDRDGRLLHHSAPSIWEVEDLKDTGKTARYPKPVLR
;
A
#
# COMPACT_ATOMS: atom_id res chain seq x y z
N MET A 1 4.26 -27.04 30.23
CA MET A 1 3.34 -26.29 29.35
C MET A 1 4.19 -25.35 28.51
N ALA A 2 4.31 -25.62 27.21
CA ALA A 2 5.15 -24.81 26.31
C ALA A 2 4.38 -23.56 25.88
N GLN A 3 4.90 -22.36 26.19
CA GLN A 3 4.47 -21.13 25.54
C GLN A 3 5.46 -20.82 24.43
N ALA A 4 5.03 -21.03 23.19
CA ALA A 4 5.76 -20.55 22.02
C ALA A 4 5.60 -19.03 21.96
N ILE A 5 6.59 -18.31 22.50
CA ILE A 5 6.81 -16.92 22.13
C ILE A 5 7.18 -16.90 20.64
N ALA A 6 6.21 -16.59 19.79
CA ALA A 6 6.48 -16.28 18.39
C ALA A 6 7.45 -15.10 18.37
N ALA A 7 8.73 -15.39 18.13
CA ALA A 7 9.76 -14.39 17.98
C ALA A 7 9.31 -13.41 16.90
N LYS A 8 9.07 -12.15 17.28
CA LYS A 8 8.94 -11.04 16.33
C LYS A 8 10.19 -11.09 15.45
N ARG A 9 10.04 -11.51 14.19
CA ARG A 9 11.10 -11.37 13.20
C ARG A 9 11.51 -9.90 13.19
N PRO A 10 12.82 -9.57 13.17
CA PRO A 10 13.25 -8.20 13.01
C PRO A 10 12.54 -7.65 11.76
N SER A 11 11.89 -6.49 11.91
CA SER A 11 11.18 -5.81 10.84
C SER A 11 12.11 -5.69 9.64
N SER A 12 11.83 -6.43 8.57
CA SER A 12 12.46 -6.24 7.27
C SER A 12 12.46 -4.74 6.95
N PRO A 13 13.51 -4.19 6.32
CA PRO A 13 13.49 -2.79 5.93
C PRO A 13 12.21 -2.53 5.14
N LYS A 14 11.39 -1.59 5.64
CA LYS A 14 10.09 -1.26 5.04
C LYS A 14 10.27 -1.14 3.53
N PRO A 15 9.48 -1.85 2.72
CA PRO A 15 9.58 -1.75 1.27
C PRO A 15 9.50 -0.27 0.88
N LYS A 16 10.56 0.24 0.25
CA LYS A 16 10.64 1.64 -0.17
C LYS A 16 9.76 1.82 -1.40
N LEU A 17 8.46 1.88 -1.19
CA LEU A 17 7.51 2.24 -2.23
C LEU A 17 7.70 3.72 -2.58
N ARG A 18 7.61 4.01 -3.87
CA ARG A 18 7.79 5.36 -4.40
C ARG A 18 6.47 6.11 -4.41
N GLU A 19 6.50 7.38 -3.97
CA GLU A 19 5.36 8.29 -4.10
C GLU A 19 4.84 8.33 -5.55
N LEU A 20 3.53 8.15 -5.72
CA LEU A 20 2.83 8.02 -7.00
C LEU A 20 3.29 6.87 -7.90
N GLY A 21 4.10 5.94 -7.39
CA GLY A 21 4.44 4.72 -8.12
C GLY A 21 3.21 3.85 -8.31
N ILE A 22 3.11 3.20 -9.46
CA ILE A 22 2.05 2.22 -9.73
C ILE A 22 2.61 0.82 -9.51
N TYR A 23 2.00 0.08 -8.60
CA TYR A 23 2.39 -1.26 -8.23
C TYR A 23 1.29 -2.25 -8.55
N ALA A 24 1.65 -3.43 -9.03
CA ALA A 24 0.71 -4.51 -9.31
C ALA A 24 0.77 -5.58 -8.22
N LEU A 25 -0.39 -6.01 -7.73
CA LEU A 25 -0.51 -7.24 -6.94
C LEU A 25 -0.47 -8.48 -7.86
N PRO A 26 -0.19 -9.69 -7.32
CA PRO A 26 -0.19 -10.92 -8.11
C PRO A 26 -1.55 -11.25 -8.74
N SER A 27 -2.65 -10.68 -8.22
CA SER A 27 -3.97 -10.73 -8.85
C SER A 27 -4.07 -9.98 -10.19
N GLY A 28 -3.07 -9.15 -10.53
CA GLY A 28 -3.08 -8.27 -11.69
C GLY A 28 -3.70 -6.89 -11.44
N SER A 29 -4.19 -6.63 -10.22
CA SER A 29 -4.72 -5.33 -9.84
C SER A 29 -3.59 -4.31 -9.65
N GLU A 30 -3.71 -3.14 -10.28
CA GLU A 30 -2.76 -2.03 -10.17
C GLU A 30 -3.23 -0.99 -9.13
N PHE A 31 -2.29 -0.50 -8.33
CA PHE A 31 -2.54 0.49 -7.28
C PHE A 31 -1.52 1.61 -7.32
N ILE A 32 -1.99 2.81 -7.03
CA ILE A 32 -1.19 4.03 -6.90
C ILE A 32 -0.79 4.18 -5.44
N VAL A 33 0.51 4.29 -5.19
CA VAL A 33 1.07 4.52 -3.87
C VAL A 33 1.01 6.00 -3.50
N SER A 34 0.55 6.29 -2.29
CA SER A 34 0.75 7.58 -1.63
C SER A 34 1.35 7.38 -0.23
N THR A 35 2.45 8.07 0.00
CA THR A 35 3.30 8.12 1.19
C THR A 35 3.15 9.43 1.96
N ILE A 36 2.22 10.30 1.54
CA ILE A 36 1.98 11.64 2.11
C ILE A 36 1.58 11.55 3.60
N TYR A 37 0.96 10.45 4.01
CA TYR A 37 0.63 10.18 5.41
C TYR A 37 1.87 9.57 6.09
N HIS A 38 2.62 10.42 6.78
CA HIS A 38 3.95 10.20 7.37
C HIS A 38 4.24 8.84 8.07
N ASP A 39 3.21 8.12 8.52
CA ASP A 39 3.35 6.86 9.25
C ASP A 39 2.81 5.62 8.52
N SER A 40 2.10 5.80 7.41
CA SER A 40 1.37 4.75 6.70
C SER A 40 1.34 5.02 5.20
N CYS A 41 1.76 4.04 4.41
CA CYS A 41 1.62 4.11 2.97
C CYS A 41 0.21 3.65 2.56
N SER A 42 -0.46 4.42 1.73
CA SER A 42 -1.81 4.14 1.24
C SER A 42 -1.76 3.74 -0.23
N LEU A 43 -2.56 2.75 -0.61
CA LEU A 43 -2.68 2.24 -1.98
C LEU A 43 -4.09 2.50 -2.48
N TYR A 44 -4.17 3.23 -3.59
CA TYR A 44 -5.43 3.62 -4.21
C TYR A 44 -5.62 2.84 -5.51
N THR A 45 -6.86 2.45 -5.79
CA THR A 45 -7.21 2.09 -7.17
C THR A 45 -7.10 3.33 -8.05
N MET A 46 -6.87 3.14 -9.35
CA MET A 46 -6.77 4.27 -10.29
C MET A 46 -8.04 5.15 -10.27
N HIS A 47 -9.21 4.51 -10.17
CA HIS A 47 -10.48 5.22 -10.05
C HIS A 47 -10.60 6.03 -8.76
N ALA A 48 -10.24 5.46 -7.61
CA ALA A 48 -10.27 6.18 -6.33
C ALA A 48 -9.29 7.37 -6.34
N TRP A 49 -8.12 7.20 -6.94
CA TRP A 49 -7.14 8.29 -7.06
C TRP A 49 -7.66 9.46 -7.90
N GLU A 50 -8.29 9.18 -9.04
CA GLU A 50 -8.84 10.20 -9.93
C GLU A 50 -10.05 10.95 -9.34
N THR A 51 -10.81 10.27 -8.49
CA THR A 51 -12.05 10.80 -7.90
C THR A 51 -11.88 11.34 -6.47
N PHE A 52 -10.65 11.42 -5.96
CA PHE A 52 -10.37 11.76 -4.55
C PHE A 52 -11.10 10.82 -3.56
N GLY A 53 -11.24 9.55 -3.93
CA GLY A 53 -11.83 8.49 -3.12
C GLY A 53 -10.89 7.98 -2.03
N THR A 54 -11.29 6.88 -1.38
CA THR A 54 -10.53 6.27 -0.27
C THR A 54 -9.47 5.29 -0.79
N ALA A 55 -8.42 5.10 0.02
CA ALA A 55 -7.47 4.04 -0.23
C ALA A 55 -8.16 2.67 -0.12
N GLU A 56 -7.71 1.72 -0.93
CA GLU A 56 -8.18 0.33 -0.91
C GLU A 56 -7.35 -0.47 0.08
N TYR A 57 -6.03 -0.23 0.10
CA TYR A 57 -5.11 -0.84 1.03
C TYR A 57 -4.28 0.20 1.78
N TRP A 58 -3.80 -0.21 2.96
CA TRP A 58 -2.88 0.55 3.79
C TRP A 58 -1.72 -0.33 4.20
N ILE A 59 -0.56 0.28 4.41
CA ILE A 59 0.58 -0.38 5.00
C ILE A 59 0.70 0.16 6.41
N ASP A 60 0.56 -0.72 7.38
CA ASP A 60 0.68 -0.36 8.78
C ASP A 60 2.13 -0.08 9.18
N ARG A 61 2.32 0.30 10.46
CA ARG A 61 3.64 0.63 10.98
C ARG A 61 4.60 -0.57 11.02
N ASP A 62 4.06 -1.78 11.10
CA ASP A 62 4.79 -3.05 11.08
C ASP A 62 5.10 -3.51 9.64
N GLY A 63 4.65 -2.78 8.62
CA GLY A 63 4.88 -3.10 7.22
C GLY A 63 3.87 -4.11 6.65
N ARG A 64 2.74 -4.33 7.31
CA ARG A 64 1.71 -5.26 6.84
C ARG A 64 0.72 -4.55 5.94
N LEU A 65 0.36 -5.21 4.85
CA LEU A 65 -0.69 -4.74 3.96
C LEU A 65 -2.06 -5.08 4.56
N LEU A 66 -2.87 -4.05 4.74
CA LEU A 66 -4.22 -4.12 5.27
C LEU A 66 -5.22 -3.79 4.16
N HIS A 67 -6.25 -4.61 4.01
CA HIS A 67 -7.41 -4.37 3.17
C HIS A 67 -8.59 -4.02 4.08
N HIS A 68 -9.17 -2.83 3.92
CA HIS A 68 -10.22 -2.30 4.81
C HIS A 68 -9.97 -2.53 6.31
N SER A 69 -8.74 -2.28 6.79
CA SER A 69 -8.30 -2.49 8.19
C SER A 69 -8.18 -3.95 8.66
N ALA A 70 -8.39 -4.93 7.79
CA ALA A 70 -8.08 -6.33 8.04
C ALA A 70 -6.76 -6.72 7.36
N PRO A 71 -5.97 -7.67 7.89
CA PRO A 71 -4.82 -8.21 7.18
C PRO A 71 -5.21 -8.71 5.79
N SER A 72 -4.49 -8.25 4.78
CA SER A 72 -4.64 -8.75 3.41
C SER A 72 -4.08 -10.18 3.31
N ILE A 73 -4.55 -10.92 2.31
CA ILE A 73 -3.91 -12.19 1.88
C ILE A 73 -2.56 -11.96 1.18
N TRP A 74 -2.30 -10.72 0.77
CA TRP A 74 -1.06 -10.29 0.12
C TRP A 74 -0.17 -9.54 1.09
N GLU A 75 1.14 -9.64 0.90
CA GLU A 75 2.15 -8.88 1.64
C GLU A 75 2.60 -7.66 0.83
N VAL A 76 3.35 -6.75 1.46
CA VAL A 76 3.86 -5.57 0.74
C VAL A 76 4.91 -5.99 -0.29
N GLU A 77 5.63 -7.07 -0.02
CA GLU A 77 6.62 -7.70 -0.89
C GLU A 77 6.01 -8.28 -2.17
N ASP A 78 4.71 -8.58 -2.17
CA ASP A 78 3.99 -9.03 -3.36
C ASP A 78 3.73 -7.90 -4.37
N LEU A 79 3.88 -6.64 -3.95
CA LEU A 79 3.73 -5.48 -4.82
C LEU A 79 4.92 -5.37 -5.77
N LYS A 80 4.64 -5.47 -7.07
CA LYS A 80 5.65 -5.30 -8.11
C LYS A 80 5.56 -3.91 -8.71
N ASP A 81 6.66 -3.17 -8.67
CA ASP A 81 6.75 -1.88 -9.36
C ASP A 81 6.57 -2.10 -10.86
N THR A 82 5.62 -1.37 -11.46
CA THR A 82 5.37 -1.42 -12.90
C THR A 82 6.27 -0.47 -13.68
N GLY A 83 7.05 0.38 -13.00
CA GLY A 83 7.81 1.49 -13.57
C GLY A 83 6.95 2.70 -13.96
N LYS A 84 5.62 2.60 -13.89
CA LYS A 84 4.72 3.70 -14.19
C LYS A 84 4.60 4.65 -13.00
N THR A 85 4.22 5.89 -13.28
CA THR A 85 3.99 6.93 -12.27
C THR A 85 2.66 7.60 -12.54
N ALA A 86 1.80 7.64 -11.52
CA ALA A 86 0.56 8.38 -11.57
C ALA A 86 0.81 9.89 -11.49
N ARG A 87 -0.21 10.68 -11.84
CA ARG A 87 -0.21 12.13 -11.64
C ARG A 87 -1.25 12.47 -10.60
N TYR A 88 -1.02 13.52 -9.82
CA TYR A 88 -2.08 14.05 -8.96
C TYR A 88 -3.31 14.40 -9.81
N PRO A 89 -4.52 14.03 -9.35
CA PRO A 89 -5.74 14.47 -10.01
C PRO A 89 -5.77 16.00 -10.08
N LYS A 90 -6.23 16.54 -11.21
CA LYS A 90 -6.42 17.99 -11.31
C LYS A 90 -7.56 18.39 -10.36
N PRO A 91 -7.39 19.42 -9.52
CA PRO A 91 -8.50 19.91 -8.73
C PRO A 91 -9.64 20.29 -9.67
N VAL A 92 -10.81 19.71 -9.46
CA VAL A 92 -12.03 20.12 -10.15
C VAL A 92 -12.44 21.45 -9.51
N LEU A 93 -11.92 22.56 -10.05
CA LEU A 93 -12.45 23.88 -9.77
C LEU A 93 -13.87 23.92 -10.36
N ARG A 94 -14.88 23.74 -9.51
CA ARG A 94 -16.28 24.05 -9.83
C ARG A 94 -16.61 25.46 -9.39
#